data_AF-P84755-F1
#
_entry.id   AF-P84755-F1
#
_cell.length_a   1.000
_cell.length_b   1.000
_cell.length_c   1.000
_cell.angle_alpha   90.00
_cell.angle_beta   90.00
_cell.angle_gamma   90.00
#
_symmetry.space_group_name_H-M   'P 1'
#
loop_
_entity.id
_entity.type
_entity.pdbx_description
1 polymer ?
#
loop_
_entity_poly.entity_id
_entity_poly.type
_entity_poly.pdbx_seq_one_letter_code
_entity_poly.pdbx_strand_id
1 'polypeptide(L)' 'AEDCVGRKACTREWYPVCGSDGVTYSNPCNFSAQQEQCDPNITIAHMGEC' A
#
# COMPACT_ATOMS: atom_id res chain seq x y z
N ALA A 1 -8.40 15.75 -0.48
CA ALA A 1 -7.82 14.41 -0.39
C ALA A 1 -7.58 14.18 1.07
N GLU A 2 -8.57 13.66 1.78
CA GLU A 2 -8.39 13.28 3.17
C GLU A 2 -7.25 12.27 3.22
N ASP A 3 -6.17 12.62 3.93
CA ASP A 3 -5.04 11.73 4.22
C ASP A 3 -5.63 10.44 4.79
N CYS A 4 -5.58 9.38 4.00
CA CYS A 4 -6.30 8.19 4.35
C CYS A 4 -5.49 7.44 5.41
N VAL A 5 -5.89 7.61 6.66
CA VAL A 5 -5.26 6.94 7.80
C VAL A 5 -5.72 5.48 7.78
N GLY A 6 -5.02 4.65 7.00
CA GLY A 6 -5.25 3.21 6.95
C GLY A 6 -5.08 2.60 8.34
N ARG A 7 -6.19 2.30 9.02
CA ARG A 7 -6.19 1.77 10.40
C ARG A 7 -6.01 0.26 10.48
N LYS A 8 -5.45 -0.36 9.44
CA LYS A 8 -5.22 -1.81 9.38
C LYS A 8 -3.94 -2.13 10.14
N ALA A 9 -4.04 -3.03 11.11
CA ALA A 9 -2.87 -3.53 11.80
C ALA A 9 -2.07 -4.42 10.84
N CYS A 10 -0.88 -3.97 10.48
CA CYS A 10 0.05 -4.71 9.65
C CYS A 10 1.34 -5.00 10.41
N THR A 11 2.01 -6.09 10.03
CA THR A 11 3.38 -6.34 10.48
C THR A 11 4.30 -5.24 9.96
N ARG A 12 5.37 -4.95 10.70
CA ARG A 12 6.40 -3.97 10.30
C ARG A 12 7.52 -4.61 9.49
N GLU A 13 7.20 -5.65 8.74
CA GLU A 13 8.16 -6.29 7.87
C GLU A 13 8.42 -5.40 6.65
N TRP A 14 9.67 -5.35 6.22
CA TRP A 14 10.09 -4.55 5.07
C TRP A 14 10.12 -5.43 3.82
N TYR A 15 8.99 -5.46 3.11
CA TYR A 15 8.82 -6.10 1.82
C TYR A 15 8.17 -5.11 0.85
N PRO A 16 8.93 -4.11 0.38
CA PRO A 16 8.35 -3.00 -0.35
C PRO A 16 7.66 -3.46 -1.64
N VAL A 17 6.52 -2.84 -1.94
CA VAL A 17 5.78 -3.04 -3.19
C VAL A 17 5.41 -1.68 -3.78
N CYS A 18 5.57 -1.54 -5.08
CA CYS A 18 5.20 -0.35 -5.81
C CYS A 18 3.75 -0.48 -6.26
N GLY A 19 2.89 0.44 -5.84
CA GLY A 19 1.52 0.53 -6.33
C GLY A 19 1.46 1.18 -7.72
N SER A 20 0.36 0.96 -8.43
CA SER A 20 0.04 1.63 -9.69
C SER A 20 -0.18 3.12 -9.56
N ASP A 21 -0.34 3.62 -8.32
CA ASP A 21 -0.38 5.04 -7.97
C ASP A 21 1.02 5.68 -7.92
N GLY A 22 2.09 4.87 -8.01
CA GLY A 22 3.48 5.33 -7.84
C GLY A 22 3.91 5.48 -6.37
N VAL A 23 3.13 4.93 -5.44
CA VAL A 23 3.44 4.90 -4.00
C VAL A 23 4.12 3.58 -3.63
N THR A 24 5.24 3.67 -2.91
CA THR A 24 5.91 2.53 -2.31
C THR A 24 5.28 2.19 -0.96
N TYR A 25 4.69 0.99 -0.86
CA TYR A 25 4.15 0.47 0.39
C TYR A 25 5.17 -0.42 1.05
N SER A 26 5.38 -0.27 2.37
CA SER A 26 6.44 -1.00 3.09
C SER A 26 6.26 -2.52 3.09
N ASN A 27 5.03 -3.00 2.92
CA ASN A 27 4.69 -4.41 2.79
C ASN A 27 3.35 -4.60 2.08
N PRO A 28 3.07 -5.81 1.56
CA PRO A 28 1.78 -6.13 0.94
C PRO A 28 0.57 -5.91 1.86
N CYS A 29 0.74 -6.00 3.18
CA CYS A 29 -0.35 -5.68 4.11
C CYS A 29 -0.67 -4.18 4.07
N ASN A 30 0.33 -3.31 4.04
CA ASN A 30 0.15 -1.86 3.92
C ASN A 30 -0.45 -1.47 2.56
N PHE A 31 -0.03 -2.12 1.47
CA PHE A 31 -0.68 -1.98 0.17
C PHE A 31 -2.16 -2.39 0.23
N SER A 32 -2.46 -3.56 0.79
CA SER A 32 -3.84 -4.03 0.96
C SER A 32 -4.67 -3.11 1.86
N ALA A 33 -4.06 -2.56 2.91
CA ALA A 33 -4.71 -1.58 3.78
C ALA A 33 -5.13 -0.33 3.00
N GLN A 34 -4.25 0.16 2.13
CA GLN A 34 -4.53 1.29 1.26
C GLN A 34 -5.63 0.93 0.25
N GLN A 35 -5.52 -0.25 -0.36
CA GLN A 35 -6.46 -0.70 -1.36
C GLN A 35 -7.89 -0.79 -0.79
N GLU A 36 -8.03 -1.39 0.39
CA GLU A 36 -9.35 -1.61 1.00
C GLU A 36 -9.97 -0.35 1.61
N GLN A 37 -9.15 0.60 2.11
CA GLN A 37 -9.64 1.72 2.91
C GLN A 37 -9.58 3.06 2.20
N CYS A 38 -8.72 3.20 1.18
CA CYS A 38 -8.47 4.45 0.49
C CYS A 38 -8.81 4.36 -0.98
N ASP A 39 -8.18 3.44 -1.69
CA ASP A 39 -8.28 3.36 -3.14
C ASP A 39 -8.34 1.90 -3.62
N PRO A 40 -9.54 1.35 -3.86
CA PRO A 40 -9.68 -0.04 -4.30
C PRO A 40 -9.20 -0.29 -5.74
N ASN A 41 -8.82 0.75 -6.48
CA ASN A 41 -8.36 0.63 -7.87
C ASN A 41 -6.84 0.58 -7.99
N ILE A 42 -6.08 0.82 -6.91
CA ILE A 42 -4.63 0.60 -6.95
C ILE A 42 -4.34 -0.88 -7.15
N THR A 43 -3.35 -1.17 -7.97
CA THR A 43 -2.82 -2.52 -8.20
C THR A 43 -1.33 -2.53 -7.92
N ILE A 44 -0.73 -3.70 -7.75
CA ILE A 44 0.73 -3.78 -7.61
C ILE A 44 1.33 -3.57 -9.00
N ALA A 45 2.10 -2.49 -9.17
CA ALA A 45 2.85 -2.23 -10.39
C ALA A 45 4.05 -3.19 -10.49
N HIS A 46 4.85 -3.27 -9.42
CA HIS A 46 5.95 -4.23 -9.31
C HIS A 46 6.33 -4.48 -7.85
N MET A 47 7.04 -5.60 -7.63
CA MET A 47 7.65 -5.91 -6.34
C MET A 47 8.91 -5.06 -6.15
N GLY A 48 9.10 -4.50 -4.96
CA GLY A 48 10.15 -3.52 -4.66
C GLY A 48 9.62 -2.10 -4.49
N GLU A 49 10.52 -1.17 -4.18
CA GLU A 49 10.24 0.26 -4.18
C GLU A 49 10.04 0.79 -5.60
N CYS A 50 9.06 1.68 -5.80
CA CYS A 50 9.12 2.66 -6.87
C CYS A 50 10.32 3.60 -6.58
#